data_AF-A0A2D0II80-F1
#
_entry.id   AF-A0A2D0II80-F1
#
_cell.length_a   1.000
_cell.length_b   1.000
_cell.length_c   1.000
_cell.angle_alpha   90.00
_cell.angle_beta   90.00
_cell.angle_gamma   90.00
#
_symmetry.space_group_name_H-M   'P 1'
#
loop_
_entity.id
_entity.type
_entity.pdbx_description
1 polymer ?
#
loop_
_entity_poly.entity_id
_entity_poly.type
_entity_poly.pdbx_seq_one_letter_code
_entity_poly.pdbx_strand_id
1 'polypeptide(L)'
;MHPKALLDVCTELVRLTLKFDHPADAIVSRFFRDNRGLGPRERATLAETVYTVLRKKLLFDQLALSGSGPKERRLAILGFYGPRDFLKSALTDQEKQWLDQCDQVKPEELMDRHRHNLPDWLVQPLKEQLGDGFWPLVDSLNLGAGLDLRVNTQLAKREAIQKELQVAGIKAVPTPYSPWGLRIDGKPPLNKLDAFTRGAIEVQDEGSQLLALLLEAKRGEMVADFCAGAGGKTLAIGAAMRSTGRLYAFDTSAHRLEALKPRLARSGLSNVHPAAIAHERDDRIKRLAGKLDRVLVDAPCSGLGTLRRNPDLKWRQNMQAVQEMTVKQAAILQSAARLLKSGGRLVYATCSVLPQENEAIAEAFSAANSEFMPLEAGEVLAQLKVADAASLCSGGDSGQKYLRLWPHKHQTDGFFAAIWQKK
;
A
#
# COMPACT_ATOMS: atom_id res chain seq x y z
N MET A 1 -3.22 6.36 -31.58
CA MET A 1 -1.83 6.15 -32.08
C MET A 1 -1.76 4.88 -32.94
N HIS A 2 -0.86 4.86 -33.94
CA HIS A 2 -0.62 3.65 -34.75
C HIS A 2 -0.08 2.50 -33.88
N PRO A 3 -0.50 1.23 -34.08
CA PRO A 3 -0.09 0.09 -33.24
C PRO A 3 1.41 -0.03 -33.00
N LYS A 4 2.20 0.05 -34.07
CA LYS A 4 3.68 0.01 -34.00
C LYS A 4 4.27 1.09 -33.11
N ALA A 5 3.84 2.35 -33.29
CA ALA A 5 4.31 3.45 -32.47
C ALA A 5 3.98 3.23 -30.99
N LEU A 6 2.76 2.75 -30.68
CA LEU A 6 2.35 2.49 -29.30
C LEU A 6 3.22 1.40 -28.64
N LEU A 7 3.51 0.32 -29.37
CA LEU A 7 4.40 -0.74 -28.89
C LEU A 7 5.84 -0.25 -28.66
N ASP A 8 6.35 0.61 -29.54
CA ASP A 8 7.69 1.19 -29.38
C ASP A 8 7.76 2.10 -28.15
N VAL A 9 6.72 2.90 -27.89
CA VAL A 9 6.63 3.70 -26.66
C VAL A 9 6.49 2.80 -25.41
N CYS A 10 5.71 1.70 -25.48
CA CYS A 10 5.67 0.71 -24.40
C CYS A 10 7.04 0.10 -24.13
N THR A 11 7.79 -0.24 -25.18
CA THR A 11 9.15 -0.81 -25.08
C THR A 11 10.08 0.13 -24.33
N GLU A 12 10.06 1.42 -24.67
CA GLU A 12 10.88 2.42 -24.00
C GLU A 12 10.51 2.57 -22.52
N LEU A 13 9.21 2.61 -22.20
CA LEU A 13 8.79 2.72 -20.81
C LEU A 13 9.14 1.46 -20.00
N VAL A 14 9.00 0.27 -20.57
CA VAL A 14 9.47 -1.00 -19.97
C VAL A 14 10.97 -0.92 -19.69
N ARG A 15 11.78 -0.47 -20.66
CA ARG A 15 13.23 -0.30 -20.50
C ARG A 15 13.60 0.61 -19.33
N LEU A 16 12.89 1.74 -19.18
CA LEU A 16 13.14 2.68 -18.07
C LEU A 16 12.79 2.07 -16.72
N THR A 17 11.68 1.32 -16.64
CA THR A 17 11.19 0.75 -15.38
C THR A 17 12.00 -0.46 -14.89
N LEU A 18 12.61 -1.23 -15.80
CA LEU A 18 13.44 -2.38 -15.46
C LEU A 18 14.83 -2.03 -14.89
N LYS A 19 15.18 -0.73 -14.82
CA LYS A 19 16.40 -0.28 -14.14
C LYS A 19 16.27 -0.32 -12.62
N PHE A 20 15.05 -0.22 -12.09
CA PHE A 20 14.75 -0.23 -10.66
C PHE A 20 15.36 0.93 -9.82
N ASP A 21 16.04 1.89 -10.43
CA ASP A 21 16.61 3.09 -9.77
C ASP A 21 15.56 3.91 -9.00
N HIS A 22 14.33 3.96 -9.51
CA HIS A 22 13.22 4.71 -8.93
C HIS A 22 11.93 3.87 -8.90
N PRO A 23 10.96 4.22 -8.02
CA PRO A 23 9.64 3.60 -8.02
C PRO A 23 8.98 3.65 -9.41
N ALA A 24 8.34 2.55 -9.81
CA ALA A 24 7.73 2.43 -11.13
C ALA A 24 6.65 3.50 -11.39
N ASP A 25 5.84 3.84 -10.39
CA ASP A 25 4.81 4.88 -10.46
C ASP A 25 5.41 6.27 -10.74
N ALA A 26 6.57 6.59 -10.15
CA ALA A 26 7.30 7.82 -10.38
C ALA A 26 7.87 7.89 -11.81
N ILE A 27 8.42 6.77 -12.32
CA ILE A 27 8.92 6.66 -13.70
C ILE A 27 7.77 6.83 -14.69
N VAL A 28 6.66 6.10 -14.51
CA VAL A 28 5.45 6.20 -15.36
C VAL A 28 4.88 7.62 -15.33
N SER A 29 4.78 8.22 -14.15
CA SER A 29 4.27 9.59 -14.00
C SER A 29 5.16 10.62 -14.70
N ARG A 30 6.49 10.50 -14.56
CA ARG A 30 7.45 11.36 -15.27
C ARG A 30 7.33 11.18 -16.77
N PHE A 31 7.29 9.93 -17.24
CA PHE A 31 7.16 9.60 -18.65
C PHE A 31 5.91 10.23 -19.28
N PHE A 32 4.76 10.20 -18.59
CA PHE A 32 3.53 10.85 -19.09
C PHE A 32 3.57 12.38 -19.05
N ARG A 33 4.36 12.99 -18.15
CA ARG A 33 4.58 14.45 -18.17
C ARG A 33 5.43 14.88 -19.36
N ASP A 34 6.42 14.05 -19.71
CA ASP A 34 7.34 14.29 -20.83
C ASP A 34 6.65 13.98 -22.18
N ASN A 35 5.67 13.06 -22.20
CA ASN A 35 4.91 12.65 -23.38
C ASN A 35 3.45 13.14 -23.32
N ARG A 36 3.25 14.47 -23.35
CA ARG A 36 1.91 15.08 -23.19
C ARG A 36 0.90 14.71 -24.28
N GLY A 37 1.37 14.33 -25.46
CA GLY A 37 0.52 13.92 -26.59
C GLY A 37 -0.22 12.58 -26.39
N LEU A 38 0.14 11.80 -25.37
CA LEU A 38 -0.53 10.52 -25.07
C LEU A 38 -1.91 10.76 -24.46
N GLY A 39 -2.93 10.22 -25.12
CA GLY A 39 -4.31 10.23 -24.65
C GLY A 39 -4.58 9.26 -23.48
N PRO A 40 -5.74 9.33 -22.82
CA PRO A 40 -6.05 8.50 -21.65
C PRO A 40 -5.96 7.00 -21.91
N ARG A 41 -6.43 6.53 -23.07
CA ARG A 41 -6.37 5.11 -23.46
C ARG A 41 -4.93 4.62 -23.64
N GLU A 42 -4.09 5.42 -24.29
CA GLU A 42 -2.68 5.11 -24.53
C GLU A 42 -1.92 5.05 -23.21
N ARG A 43 -2.14 6.02 -22.31
CA ARG A 43 -1.55 6.00 -20.96
C ARG A 43 -1.97 4.77 -20.16
N ALA A 44 -3.23 4.35 -20.27
CA ALA A 44 -3.71 3.13 -19.61
C ALA A 44 -2.99 1.89 -20.16
N THR A 45 -2.89 1.74 -21.49
CA THR A 45 -2.13 0.66 -22.13
C THR A 45 -0.68 0.64 -21.70
N LEU A 46 0.01 1.78 -21.71
CA LEU A 46 1.41 1.87 -21.29
C LEU A 46 1.62 1.47 -19.83
N ALA A 47 0.81 2.03 -18.93
CA ALA A 47 0.91 1.75 -17.51
C ALA A 47 0.64 0.27 -17.22
N GLU A 48 -0.48 -0.28 -17.71
CA GLU A 48 -0.84 -1.68 -17.44
C GLU A 48 0.12 -2.66 -18.11
N THR A 49 0.71 -2.31 -19.27
CA THR A 49 1.77 -3.12 -19.89
C THR A 49 2.98 -3.24 -18.97
N VAL A 50 3.49 -2.11 -18.46
CA VAL A 50 4.61 -2.06 -17.52
C VAL A 50 4.31 -2.86 -16.26
N TYR A 51 3.16 -2.63 -15.62
CA TYR A 51 2.81 -3.33 -14.39
C TYR A 51 2.63 -4.83 -14.62
N THR A 52 2.15 -5.25 -15.79
CA THR A 52 2.08 -6.68 -16.17
C THR A 52 3.47 -7.28 -16.30
N VAL A 53 4.40 -6.59 -16.97
CA VAL A 53 5.81 -7.02 -17.07
C VAL A 53 6.46 -7.14 -15.69
N LEU A 54 6.26 -6.17 -14.80
CA LEU A 54 6.82 -6.19 -13.45
C LEU A 54 6.26 -7.33 -12.59
N ARG A 55 4.95 -7.61 -12.71
CA ARG A 55 4.29 -8.73 -12.00
C ARG A 55 4.83 -10.07 -12.49
N LYS A 56 4.89 -10.27 -13.80
CA LYS A 56 5.26 -11.54 -14.48
C LYS A 56 6.71 -11.57 -14.96
N LYS A 57 7.61 -10.84 -14.30
CA LYS A 57 8.97 -10.60 -14.78
C LYS A 57 9.75 -11.88 -15.05
N LEU A 58 9.76 -12.83 -14.11
CA LEU A 58 10.55 -14.07 -14.26
C LEU A 58 9.96 -14.98 -15.34
N LEU A 59 8.63 -15.04 -15.44
CA LEU A 59 7.95 -15.74 -16.53
C LEU A 59 8.35 -15.14 -17.88
N PHE A 60 8.22 -13.82 -18.02
CA PHE A 60 8.51 -13.17 -19.29
C PHE A 60 10.00 -13.17 -19.62
N ASP A 61 10.89 -13.12 -18.62
CA ASP A 61 12.32 -13.33 -18.82
C ASP A 61 12.59 -14.71 -19.42
N GLN A 62 11.94 -15.76 -18.91
CA GLN A 62 12.06 -17.14 -19.42
C GLN A 62 11.51 -17.28 -20.84
N LEU A 63 10.30 -16.78 -21.09
CA LEU A 63 9.66 -16.85 -22.42
C LEU A 63 10.41 -16.00 -23.45
N ALA A 64 11.00 -14.89 -23.03
CA ALA A 64 11.78 -14.04 -23.92
C ALA A 64 12.97 -14.80 -24.51
N LEU A 65 13.62 -15.73 -23.80
CA LEU A 65 14.85 -16.40 -24.24
C LEU A 65 14.77 -17.02 -25.65
N SER A 66 13.61 -17.53 -26.05
CA SER A 66 13.40 -18.15 -27.37
C SER A 66 13.17 -17.14 -28.51
N GLY A 67 12.88 -15.87 -28.18
CA GLY A 67 12.64 -14.80 -29.14
C GLY A 67 13.90 -14.05 -29.55
N SER A 68 13.84 -13.36 -30.70
CA SER A 68 14.91 -12.50 -31.22
C SER A 68 14.71 -11.01 -30.86
N GLY A 69 15.78 -10.22 -31.01
CA GLY A 69 15.73 -8.76 -30.85
C GLY A 69 15.88 -8.26 -29.39
N PRO A 70 15.70 -6.94 -29.18
CA PRO A 70 15.86 -6.32 -27.86
C PRO A 70 14.96 -6.98 -26.81
N LYS A 71 15.52 -7.21 -25.62
CA LYS A 71 14.81 -7.88 -24.52
C LYS A 71 13.55 -7.11 -24.12
N GLU A 72 13.66 -5.80 -24.00
CA GLU A 72 12.58 -4.92 -23.54
C GLU A 72 11.42 -4.90 -24.51
N ARG A 73 11.68 -5.06 -25.82
CA ARG A 73 10.64 -5.20 -26.83
C ARG A 73 9.88 -6.50 -26.65
N ARG A 74 10.59 -7.63 -26.49
CA ARG A 74 9.97 -8.93 -26.19
C ARG A 74 9.12 -8.89 -24.93
N LEU A 75 9.61 -8.27 -23.86
CA LEU A 75 8.85 -8.08 -22.62
C LEU A 75 7.62 -7.20 -22.83
N ALA A 76 7.73 -6.10 -23.59
CA ALA A 76 6.61 -5.24 -23.92
C ALA A 76 5.56 -5.95 -24.77
N ILE A 77 5.96 -6.84 -25.69
CA ILE A 77 5.06 -7.69 -26.48
C ILE A 77 4.31 -8.67 -25.56
N LEU A 78 5.03 -9.40 -24.70
CA LEU A 78 4.43 -10.38 -23.77
C LEU A 78 3.48 -9.72 -22.76
N GLY A 79 3.81 -8.52 -22.30
CA GLY A 79 3.02 -7.79 -21.31
C GLY A 79 1.96 -6.84 -21.89
N PHE A 80 1.82 -6.73 -23.20
CA PHE A 80 1.05 -5.66 -23.83
C PHE A 80 -0.43 -5.66 -23.40
N TYR A 81 -0.89 -4.53 -22.84
CA TYR A 81 -2.28 -4.36 -22.41
C TYR A 81 -3.15 -3.78 -23.52
N GLY A 82 -3.79 -4.66 -24.29
CA GLY A 82 -4.74 -4.29 -25.34
C GLY A 82 -5.22 -5.49 -26.15
N PRO A 83 -6.10 -5.28 -27.14
CA PRO A 83 -6.59 -6.35 -28.01
C PRO A 83 -5.44 -7.06 -28.74
N ARG A 84 -5.49 -8.39 -28.81
CA ARG A 84 -4.42 -9.19 -29.43
C ARG A 84 -4.23 -8.86 -30.91
N ASP A 85 -5.29 -8.62 -31.65
CA ASP A 85 -5.21 -8.26 -33.08
C ASP A 85 -4.55 -6.90 -33.29
N PHE A 86 -4.83 -5.95 -32.39
CA PHE A 86 -4.15 -4.65 -32.39
C PHE A 86 -2.66 -4.82 -32.19
N LEU A 87 -2.23 -5.63 -31.20
CA LEU A 87 -0.82 -5.95 -31.00
C LEU A 87 -0.23 -6.65 -32.23
N LYS A 88 -0.85 -7.70 -32.77
CA LYS A 88 -0.34 -8.45 -33.93
C LYS A 88 -0.12 -7.56 -35.16
N SER A 89 -0.92 -6.51 -35.35
CA SER A 89 -0.71 -5.53 -36.42
C SER A 89 0.57 -4.68 -36.27
N ALA A 90 1.17 -4.65 -35.08
CA ALA A 90 2.44 -3.98 -34.77
C ALA A 90 3.67 -4.90 -34.91
N LEU A 91 3.46 -6.21 -35.08
CA LEU A 91 4.50 -7.24 -35.04
C LEU A 91 4.96 -7.68 -36.42
N THR A 92 6.22 -8.07 -36.52
CA THR A 92 6.74 -8.86 -37.66
C THR A 92 6.17 -10.28 -37.63
N ASP A 93 6.24 -11.02 -38.75
CA ASP A 93 5.74 -12.41 -38.78
C ASP A 93 6.52 -13.34 -37.86
N GLN A 94 7.83 -13.09 -37.69
CA GLN A 94 8.66 -13.79 -36.70
C GLN A 94 8.16 -13.54 -35.27
N GLU A 95 7.86 -12.29 -34.92
CA GLU A 95 7.33 -11.94 -33.59
C GLU A 95 5.92 -12.52 -33.35
N LYS A 96 5.07 -12.57 -34.39
CA LYS A 96 3.74 -13.21 -34.28
C LYS A 96 3.87 -14.70 -33.98
N GLN A 97 4.69 -15.40 -34.75
CA GLN A 97 4.93 -16.84 -34.57
C GLN A 97 5.52 -17.13 -33.19
N TRP A 98 6.52 -16.35 -32.77
CA TRP A 98 7.12 -16.47 -31.44
C TRP A 98 6.10 -16.22 -30.31
N LEU A 99 5.27 -15.19 -30.43
CA LEU A 99 4.26 -14.89 -29.42
C LEU A 99 3.18 -15.97 -29.35
N ASP A 100 2.77 -16.52 -30.49
CA ASP A 100 1.82 -17.64 -30.55
C ASP A 100 2.43 -18.93 -29.95
N GLN A 101 3.74 -19.16 -30.08
CA GLN A 101 4.45 -20.24 -29.38
C GLN A 101 4.50 -20.00 -27.86
N CYS A 102 4.75 -18.76 -27.43
CA CYS A 102 4.74 -18.42 -25.99
C CYS A 102 3.38 -18.70 -25.35
N ASP A 103 2.28 -18.44 -26.06
CA ASP A 103 0.92 -18.69 -25.57
C ASP A 103 0.58 -20.19 -25.42
N GLN A 104 1.34 -21.07 -26.08
CA GLN A 104 1.17 -22.53 -25.99
C GLN A 104 1.88 -23.14 -24.78
N VAL A 105 2.79 -22.41 -24.13
CA VAL A 105 3.52 -22.90 -22.95
C VAL A 105 2.54 -23.09 -21.80
N LYS A 106 2.48 -24.32 -21.28
CA LYS A 106 1.52 -24.65 -20.23
C LYS A 106 2.07 -24.32 -18.84
N PRO A 107 1.25 -23.84 -17.89
CA PRO A 107 1.70 -23.53 -16.54
C PRO A 107 2.40 -24.68 -15.81
N GLU A 108 2.02 -25.92 -16.07
CA GLU A 108 2.62 -27.14 -15.51
C GLU A 108 4.03 -27.46 -16.04
N GLU A 109 4.40 -26.91 -17.20
CA GLU A 109 5.74 -27.06 -17.79
C GLU A 109 6.73 -26.05 -17.19
N LEU A 110 6.22 -25.05 -16.45
CA LEU A 110 7.02 -23.99 -15.84
C LEU A 110 7.50 -24.40 -14.44
N MET A 111 8.79 -24.16 -14.19
CA MET A 111 9.33 -24.18 -12.83
C MET A 111 8.57 -23.19 -11.92
N ASP A 112 8.47 -23.52 -10.63
CA ASP A 112 7.80 -22.70 -9.61
C ASP A 112 8.20 -21.22 -9.66
N ARG A 113 9.50 -20.92 -9.85
CA ARG A 113 10.01 -19.54 -9.95
C ARG A 113 9.36 -18.70 -11.03
N HIS A 114 9.00 -19.31 -12.16
CA HIS A 114 8.33 -18.65 -13.27
C HIS A 114 6.83 -18.52 -13.03
N ARG A 115 6.25 -19.35 -12.17
CA ARG A 115 4.83 -19.27 -11.78
C ARG A 115 4.62 -18.18 -10.73
N HIS A 116 5.42 -18.19 -9.66
CA HIS A 116 5.24 -17.23 -8.57
C HIS A 116 5.81 -15.84 -8.84
N ASN A 117 6.80 -15.70 -9.71
CA ASN A 117 7.40 -14.40 -10.07
C ASN A 117 7.87 -13.58 -8.85
N LEU A 118 8.48 -14.24 -7.87
CA LEU A 118 9.04 -13.62 -6.67
C LEU A 118 10.55 -13.86 -6.65
N PRO A 119 11.35 -12.95 -6.08
CA PRO A 119 12.78 -13.22 -5.87
C PRO A 119 12.97 -14.32 -4.81
N ASP A 120 14.03 -15.12 -4.97
CA ASP A 120 14.27 -16.31 -4.14
C ASP A 120 14.31 -16.00 -2.63
N TRP A 121 14.88 -14.84 -2.26
CA TRP A 121 14.97 -14.41 -0.86
C TRP A 121 13.61 -14.16 -0.19
N LEU A 122 12.54 -13.92 -0.97
CA LEU A 122 11.19 -13.67 -0.46
C LEU A 122 10.34 -14.94 -0.43
N VAL A 123 10.67 -15.95 -1.24
CA VAL A 123 9.86 -17.17 -1.39
C VAL A 123 9.83 -17.97 -0.11
N GLN A 124 11.01 -18.29 0.44
CA GLN A 124 11.10 -19.18 1.59
C GLN A 124 10.41 -18.61 2.84
N PRO A 125 10.62 -17.34 3.23
CA PRO A 125 9.88 -16.75 4.36
C PRO A 125 8.36 -16.76 4.18
N LEU A 126 7.86 -16.54 2.95
CA LEU A 126 6.43 -16.58 2.68
C LEU A 126 5.86 -17.99 2.72
N LYS A 127 6.60 -18.99 2.21
CA LYS A 127 6.19 -20.40 2.31
C LYS A 127 6.13 -20.87 3.76
N GLU A 128 7.13 -20.52 4.57
CA GLU A 128 7.16 -20.84 6.00
C GLU A 128 6.00 -20.19 6.76
N GLN A 129 5.66 -18.94 6.44
CA GLN A 129 4.59 -18.24 7.11
C GLN A 129 3.18 -18.68 6.67
N LEU A 130 3.00 -19.03 5.40
CA LEU A 130 1.66 -19.24 4.83
C LEU A 130 1.30 -20.70 4.58
N GLY A 131 2.29 -21.60 4.44
CA GLY A 131 2.06 -22.97 4.01
C GLY A 131 1.21 -23.02 2.74
N ASP A 132 0.04 -23.67 2.83
CA ASP A 132 -0.94 -23.78 1.74
C ASP A 132 -1.47 -22.43 1.24
N GLY A 133 -1.37 -21.36 2.04
CA GLY A 133 -1.74 -19.99 1.64
C GLY A 133 -0.75 -19.31 0.70
N PHE A 134 0.43 -19.90 0.43
CA PHE A 134 1.45 -19.30 -0.43
C PHE A 134 0.97 -19.11 -1.87
N TRP A 135 0.42 -20.15 -2.49
CA TRP A 135 -0.05 -20.08 -3.88
C TRP A 135 -1.27 -19.15 -4.06
N PRO A 136 -2.29 -19.18 -3.18
CA PRO A 136 -3.34 -18.17 -3.19
C PRO A 136 -2.82 -16.73 -3.08
N LEU A 137 -1.79 -16.49 -2.25
CA LEU A 137 -1.12 -15.18 -2.20
C LEU A 137 -0.52 -14.83 -3.56
N VAL A 138 0.29 -15.73 -4.12
CA VAL A 138 0.94 -15.55 -5.43
C VAL A 138 -0.07 -15.18 -6.52
N ASP A 139 -1.19 -15.90 -6.59
CA ASP A 139 -2.25 -15.62 -7.56
C ASP A 139 -2.83 -14.22 -7.35
N SER A 140 -3.06 -13.82 -6.10
CA SER A 140 -3.52 -12.47 -5.76
C SER A 140 -2.49 -11.39 -6.15
N LEU A 141 -1.19 -11.64 -5.96
CA LEU A 141 -0.11 -10.71 -6.32
C LEU A 141 0.03 -10.50 -7.83
N ASN A 142 -0.38 -11.48 -8.63
CA ASN A 142 -0.41 -11.38 -10.09
C ASN A 142 -1.59 -10.53 -10.60
N LEU A 143 -2.54 -10.18 -9.73
CA LEU A 143 -3.66 -9.30 -10.05
C LEU A 143 -3.37 -7.85 -9.61
N GLY A 144 -4.06 -6.89 -10.23
CA GLY A 144 -4.08 -5.52 -9.77
C GLY A 144 -4.89 -5.37 -8.49
N ALA A 145 -4.48 -4.47 -7.59
CA ALA A 145 -5.29 -4.15 -6.41
C ALA A 145 -6.55 -3.38 -6.80
N GLY A 146 -7.65 -3.64 -6.07
CA GLY A 146 -8.84 -2.81 -6.13
C GLY A 146 -8.59 -1.38 -5.66
N LEU A 147 -9.53 -0.48 -5.97
CA LEU A 147 -9.46 0.92 -5.57
C LEU A 147 -10.43 1.18 -4.43
N ASP A 148 -9.86 1.47 -3.26
CA ASP A 148 -10.63 1.77 -2.05
C ASP A 148 -10.60 3.28 -1.77
N LEU A 149 -11.76 3.78 -1.38
CA LEU A 149 -12.00 5.15 -0.95
C LEU A 149 -12.32 5.13 0.54
N ARG A 150 -11.76 6.07 1.29
CA ARG A 150 -12.18 6.37 2.66
C ARG A 150 -13.10 7.58 2.64
N VAL A 151 -14.30 7.42 3.17
CA VAL A 151 -15.23 8.53 3.40
C VAL A 151 -14.77 9.38 4.59
N ASN A 152 -14.74 10.70 4.42
CA ASN A 152 -14.52 11.65 5.49
C ASN A 152 -15.81 11.78 6.33
N THR A 153 -15.85 11.04 7.44
CA THR A 153 -17.04 10.98 8.33
C THR A 153 -17.35 12.28 9.07
N GLN A 154 -16.49 13.30 8.98
CA GLN A 154 -16.80 14.64 9.45
C GLN A 154 -17.72 15.40 8.47
N LEU A 155 -17.60 15.12 7.17
CA LEU A 155 -18.30 15.85 6.11
C LEU A 155 -19.52 15.10 5.56
N ALA A 156 -19.48 13.77 5.55
CA ALA A 156 -20.56 12.97 4.94
C ALA A 156 -20.70 11.59 5.59
N LYS A 157 -21.87 10.97 5.40
CA LYS A 157 -22.12 9.56 5.72
C LYS A 157 -21.70 8.66 4.56
N ARG A 158 -21.27 7.42 4.85
CA ARG A 158 -20.79 6.47 3.84
C ARG A 158 -21.83 6.19 2.75
N GLU A 159 -23.09 6.01 3.16
CA GLU A 159 -24.21 5.69 2.29
C GLU A 159 -24.57 6.88 1.37
N ALA A 160 -24.38 8.11 1.85
CA ALA A 160 -24.61 9.31 1.05
C ALA A 160 -23.58 9.43 -0.08
N ILE A 161 -22.30 9.19 0.24
CA ILE A 161 -21.23 9.18 -0.77
C ILE A 161 -21.41 8.04 -1.77
N GLN A 162 -21.85 6.86 -1.31
CA GLN A 162 -22.13 5.75 -2.21
C GLN A 162 -23.19 6.12 -3.26
N LYS A 163 -24.28 6.79 -2.85
CA LYS A 163 -25.31 7.29 -3.76
C LYS A 163 -24.78 8.36 -4.71
N GLU A 164 -23.95 9.28 -4.22
CA GLU A 164 -23.32 10.32 -5.05
C GLU A 164 -22.42 9.71 -6.13
N LEU A 165 -21.60 8.72 -5.77
CA LEU A 165 -20.77 7.98 -6.74
C LEU A 165 -21.62 7.25 -7.77
N GLN A 166 -22.74 6.63 -7.35
CA GLN A 166 -23.66 5.97 -8.26
C GLN A 166 -24.26 6.94 -9.30
N VAL A 167 -24.66 8.15 -8.87
CA VAL A 167 -25.14 9.20 -9.78
C VAL A 167 -24.05 9.63 -10.77
N ALA A 168 -22.78 9.63 -10.35
CA ALA A 168 -21.64 9.87 -11.22
C ALA A 168 -21.25 8.67 -12.11
N GLY A 169 -22.06 7.61 -12.14
CA GLY A 169 -21.81 6.40 -12.94
C GLY A 169 -20.72 5.48 -12.37
N ILE A 170 -20.32 5.68 -11.10
CA ILE A 170 -19.30 4.89 -10.42
C ILE A 170 -19.99 3.95 -9.43
N LYS A 171 -20.00 2.66 -9.76
CA LYS A 171 -20.50 1.63 -8.84
C LYS A 171 -19.52 1.47 -7.68
N ALA A 172 -19.98 1.82 -6.48
CA ALA A 172 -19.26 1.66 -5.24
C ALA A 172 -19.99 0.68 -4.31
N VAL A 173 -19.24 -0.19 -3.64
CA VAL A 173 -19.76 -1.10 -2.61
C VAL A 173 -19.05 -0.81 -1.28
N PRO A 174 -19.74 -0.95 -0.13
CA PRO A 174 -19.08 -0.96 1.16
C PRO A 174 -17.90 -1.92 1.20
N THR A 175 -16.79 -1.48 1.80
CA THR A 175 -15.73 -2.43 2.15
C THR A 175 -16.19 -3.25 3.38
N PRO A 176 -15.77 -4.53 3.50
CA PRO A 176 -16.30 -5.45 4.51
C PRO A 176 -15.89 -5.14 5.95
N TYR A 177 -14.72 -4.53 6.16
CA TYR A 177 -14.12 -4.37 7.49
C TYR A 177 -14.11 -2.92 7.95
N SER A 178 -13.67 -1.99 7.10
CA SER A 178 -13.62 -0.57 7.46
C SER A 178 -15.03 0.04 7.46
N PRO A 179 -15.45 0.71 8.56
CA PRO A 179 -16.73 1.42 8.60
C PRO A 179 -16.75 2.67 7.71
N TRP A 180 -15.61 3.07 7.15
CA TRP A 180 -15.47 4.26 6.32
C TRP A 180 -15.31 3.94 4.83
N GLY A 181 -15.01 2.68 4.50
CA GLY A 181 -14.50 2.30 3.19
C GLY A 181 -15.60 2.06 2.16
N LEU A 182 -15.34 2.52 0.93
CA LEU A 182 -16.05 2.15 -0.28
C LEU A 182 -15.05 1.59 -1.30
N ARG A 183 -15.31 0.41 -1.85
CA ARG A 183 -14.55 -0.19 -2.95
C ARG A 183 -15.23 0.14 -4.28
N ILE A 184 -14.44 0.58 -5.24
CA ILE A 184 -14.88 0.81 -6.62
C ILE A 184 -14.13 -0.10 -7.57
N ASP A 185 -14.81 -0.49 -8.65
CA ASP A 185 -14.20 -1.29 -9.71
C ASP A 185 -13.44 -0.39 -10.69
N GLY A 186 -12.34 -0.92 -11.23
CA GLY A 186 -11.44 -0.19 -12.11
C GLY A 186 -10.76 1.02 -11.44
N LYS A 187 -10.38 1.99 -12.27
CA LYS A 187 -9.64 3.20 -11.86
C LYS A 187 -10.23 4.45 -12.51
N PRO A 188 -11.51 4.80 -12.24
CA PRO A 188 -12.11 5.99 -12.82
C PRO A 188 -11.37 7.26 -12.37
N PRO A 189 -11.39 8.34 -13.16
CA PRO A 189 -10.77 9.60 -12.77
C PRO A 189 -11.53 10.26 -11.61
N LEU A 190 -10.97 10.18 -10.41
CA LEU A 190 -11.61 10.70 -9.19
C LEU A 190 -11.36 12.19 -8.95
N ASN A 191 -10.26 12.72 -9.47
CA ASN A 191 -9.75 14.06 -9.16
C ASN A 191 -10.68 15.22 -9.53
N LYS A 192 -11.68 14.96 -10.39
CA LYS A 192 -12.68 15.94 -10.82
C LYS A 192 -14.05 15.76 -10.17
N LEU A 193 -14.26 14.71 -9.38
CA LEU A 193 -15.53 14.46 -8.71
C LEU A 193 -15.72 15.45 -7.57
N ASP A 194 -16.94 15.95 -7.40
CA ASP A 194 -17.30 16.86 -6.31
C ASP A 194 -16.94 16.27 -4.94
N ALA A 195 -17.34 15.02 -4.65
CA ALA A 195 -16.92 14.28 -3.45
C ALA A 195 -15.40 14.36 -3.18
N PHE A 196 -14.57 14.31 -4.21
CA PHE A 196 -13.11 14.37 -4.05
C PHE A 196 -12.63 15.81 -3.83
N THR A 197 -13.09 16.77 -4.65
CA THR A 197 -12.61 18.17 -4.59
C THR A 197 -13.02 18.85 -3.28
N ARG A 198 -14.20 18.53 -2.73
CA ARG A 198 -14.64 19.00 -1.41
C ARG A 198 -14.13 18.16 -0.22
N GLY A 199 -13.24 17.19 -0.47
CA GLY A 199 -12.59 16.39 0.57
C GLY A 199 -13.50 15.39 1.31
N ALA A 200 -14.63 15.02 0.72
CA ALA A 200 -15.55 14.02 1.28
C ALA A 200 -15.03 12.58 1.12
N ILE A 201 -14.09 12.35 0.20
CA ILE A 201 -13.40 11.08 0.01
C ILE A 201 -11.89 11.26 -0.12
N GLU A 202 -11.14 10.24 0.30
CA GLU A 202 -9.71 10.08 0.05
C GLU A 202 -9.43 8.69 -0.54
N VAL A 203 -8.46 8.57 -1.44
CA VAL A 203 -8.00 7.25 -1.91
C VAL A 203 -7.14 6.62 -0.81
N GLN A 204 -7.60 5.48 -0.27
CA GLN A 204 -6.88 4.76 0.77
C GLN A 204 -7.36 3.31 0.86
N ASP A 205 -6.42 2.36 0.80
CA ASP A 205 -6.67 0.94 1.02
C ASP A 205 -7.39 0.69 2.35
N GLU A 206 -8.37 -0.21 2.35
CA GLU A 206 -9.14 -0.59 3.55
C GLU A 206 -8.24 -1.01 4.73
N GLY A 207 -7.16 -1.75 4.49
CA GLY A 207 -6.25 -2.15 5.55
C GLY A 207 -5.59 -0.95 6.23
N SER A 208 -5.20 0.06 5.45
CA SER A 208 -4.67 1.32 6.00
C SER A 208 -5.74 2.13 6.77
N GLN A 209 -7.02 1.95 6.48
CA GLN A 209 -8.11 2.57 7.24
C GLN A 209 -8.24 1.91 8.62
N LEU A 210 -8.15 0.57 8.69
CA LEU A 210 -8.16 -0.19 9.94
C LEU A 210 -7.01 0.21 10.88
N LEU A 211 -5.81 0.49 10.34
CA LEU A 211 -4.68 0.98 11.14
C LEU A 211 -5.00 2.29 11.88
N ALA A 212 -5.69 3.23 11.23
CA ALA A 212 -6.13 4.46 11.87
C ALA A 212 -7.28 4.22 12.86
N LEU A 213 -8.13 3.24 12.59
CA LEU A 213 -9.24 2.84 13.46
C LEU A 213 -8.74 2.24 14.79
N LEU A 214 -7.72 1.38 14.76
CA LEU A 214 -7.10 0.74 15.93
C LEU A 214 -6.53 1.74 16.95
N LEU A 215 -6.16 2.94 16.49
CA LEU A 215 -5.66 4.00 17.36
C LEU A 215 -6.73 4.47 18.37
N GLU A 216 -8.02 4.36 18.04
CA GLU A 216 -9.13 4.89 18.83
C GLU A 216 -8.87 6.30 19.36
N ALA A 217 -8.51 7.21 18.44
CA ALA A 217 -8.36 8.62 18.76
C ALA A 217 -9.72 9.25 19.07
N LYS A 218 -9.84 9.89 20.23
CA LYS A 218 -11.07 10.51 20.72
C LYS A 218 -11.02 12.03 20.60
N ARG A 219 -12.20 12.64 20.73
CA ARG A 219 -12.32 14.11 20.73
C ARG A 219 -11.55 14.70 21.90
N GLY A 220 -10.88 15.83 21.67
CA GLY A 220 -10.13 16.56 22.69
C GLY A 220 -8.75 15.99 23.05
N GLU A 221 -8.40 14.78 22.58
CA GLU A 221 -7.10 14.15 22.89
C GLU A 221 -5.92 14.83 22.18
N MET A 222 -4.72 14.61 22.74
CA MET A 222 -3.44 14.89 22.11
C MET A 222 -2.92 13.64 21.42
N VAL A 223 -2.83 13.68 20.09
CA VAL A 223 -2.52 12.52 19.25
C VAL A 223 -1.34 12.82 18.33
N ALA A 224 -0.52 11.81 18.03
CA ALA A 224 0.50 11.91 16.98
C ALA A 224 0.37 10.77 15.95
N ASP A 225 0.51 11.14 14.69
CA ASP A 225 0.91 10.27 13.59
C ASP A 225 2.41 10.51 13.36
N PHE A 226 3.25 9.59 13.83
CA PHE A 226 4.70 9.80 13.97
C PHE A 226 5.48 9.65 12.66
N CYS A 227 4.87 9.02 11.65
CA CYS A 227 5.44 8.81 10.32
C CYS A 227 4.36 9.10 9.27
N ALA A 228 3.83 10.32 9.31
CA ALA A 228 2.59 10.70 8.65
C ALA A 228 2.63 10.60 7.11
N GLY A 229 3.81 10.69 6.48
CA GLY A 229 3.96 10.68 5.04
C GLY A 229 3.13 11.78 4.37
N ALA A 230 2.30 11.38 3.41
CA ALA A 230 1.35 12.29 2.75
C ALA A 230 0.05 12.50 3.55
N GLY A 231 -0.01 12.03 4.81
CA GLY A 231 -1.08 12.26 5.78
C GLY A 231 -2.37 11.46 5.56
N GLY A 232 -2.31 10.33 4.86
CA GLY A 232 -3.50 9.49 4.65
C GLY A 232 -4.16 9.09 5.99
N LYS A 233 -3.39 8.51 6.92
CA LYS A 233 -3.88 8.10 8.23
C LYS A 233 -4.15 9.30 9.15
N THR A 234 -3.30 10.32 9.13
CA THR A 234 -3.54 11.61 9.80
C THR A 234 -4.94 12.17 9.52
N LEU A 235 -5.38 12.21 8.26
CA LEU A 235 -6.71 12.73 7.90
C LEU A 235 -7.85 11.83 8.43
N ALA A 236 -7.65 10.52 8.51
CA ALA A 236 -8.64 9.62 9.12
C ALA A 236 -8.76 9.87 10.63
N ILE A 237 -7.61 10.00 11.30
CA ILE A 237 -7.52 10.29 12.73
C ILE A 237 -8.18 11.64 13.05
N GLY A 238 -7.87 12.69 12.29
CA GLY A 238 -8.48 14.01 12.46
C GLY A 238 -10.01 13.99 12.32
N ALA A 239 -10.53 13.24 11.34
CA ALA A 239 -11.97 13.06 11.15
C ALA A 239 -12.63 12.27 12.31
N ALA A 240 -11.96 11.24 12.84
CA ALA A 240 -12.39 10.49 14.02
C ALA A 240 -12.45 11.39 15.27
N MET A 241 -11.46 12.27 15.44
CA MET A 241 -11.41 13.30 16.48
C MET A 241 -12.38 14.47 16.26
N ARG A 242 -13.13 14.47 15.14
CA ARG A 242 -14.07 15.54 14.74
C ARG A 242 -13.43 16.93 14.72
N SER A 243 -12.17 17.01 14.25
CA SER A 243 -11.40 18.25 14.22
C SER A 243 -11.26 18.94 15.59
N THR A 244 -11.20 18.18 16.68
CA THR A 244 -10.98 18.68 18.05
C THR A 244 -9.68 18.13 18.64
N GLY A 245 -9.20 18.69 19.76
CA GLY A 245 -7.93 18.27 20.36
C GLY A 245 -6.72 18.77 19.58
N ARG A 246 -5.60 18.04 19.65
CA ARG A 246 -4.38 18.35 18.87
C ARG A 246 -3.85 17.10 18.21
N LEU A 247 -3.72 17.13 16.88
CA LEU A 247 -3.14 16.04 16.10
C LEU A 247 -1.83 16.49 15.47
N TYR A 248 -0.71 15.94 15.92
CA TYR A 248 0.59 16.16 15.29
C TYR A 248 0.82 15.18 14.16
N ALA A 249 1.27 15.67 13.01
CA ALA A 249 1.68 14.85 11.88
C ALA A 249 3.18 15.04 11.65
N PHE A 250 3.98 14.11 12.14
CA PHE A 250 5.44 14.15 12.05
C PHE A 250 5.92 13.37 10.84
N ASP A 251 6.94 13.88 10.15
CA ASP A 251 7.69 13.14 9.14
C ASP A 251 9.10 13.74 9.01
N THR A 252 10.08 12.94 8.60
CA THR A 252 11.44 13.43 8.32
C THR A 252 11.52 14.13 6.96
N SER A 253 10.62 13.78 6.04
CA SER A 253 10.56 14.32 4.69
C SER A 253 9.55 15.46 4.62
N ALA A 254 10.04 16.70 4.67
CA ALA A 254 9.22 17.90 4.43
C ALA A 254 8.42 17.81 3.12
N HIS A 255 9.02 17.28 2.05
CA HIS A 255 8.35 17.09 0.76
C HIS A 255 7.08 16.21 0.84
N ARG A 256 7.06 15.19 1.73
CA ARG A 256 5.88 14.33 1.90
C ARG A 256 4.77 15.08 2.63
N LEU A 257 5.13 15.89 3.63
CA LEU A 257 4.18 16.76 4.34
C LEU A 257 3.63 17.89 3.45
N GLU A 258 4.39 18.38 2.48
CA GLU A 258 3.86 19.32 1.49
C GLU A 258 2.69 18.71 0.69
N ALA A 259 2.74 17.41 0.40
CA ALA A 259 1.64 16.71 -0.25
C ALA A 259 0.40 16.56 0.65
N LEU A 260 0.52 16.71 1.98
CA LEU A 260 -0.61 16.74 2.91
C LEU A 260 -1.37 18.08 2.83
N LYS A 261 -0.69 19.22 2.62
CA LYS A 261 -1.32 20.56 2.63
C LYS A 261 -2.60 20.68 1.77
N PRO A 262 -2.60 20.32 0.47
CA PRO A 262 -3.83 20.42 -0.34
C PRO A 262 -4.92 19.42 0.08
N ARG A 263 -4.54 18.30 0.72
CA ARG A 263 -5.49 17.32 1.26
C ARG A 263 -6.12 17.82 2.56
N LEU A 264 -5.33 18.45 3.41
CA LEU A 264 -5.77 19.07 4.65
C LEU A 264 -6.71 20.25 4.37
N ALA A 265 -6.39 21.09 3.38
CA ALA A 265 -7.21 22.23 3.00
C ALA A 265 -8.64 21.83 2.62
N ARG A 266 -8.81 20.72 1.88
CA ARG A 266 -10.13 20.21 1.50
C ARG A 266 -10.80 19.34 2.57
N SER A 267 -10.06 18.80 3.55
CA SER A 267 -10.65 17.87 4.52
C SER A 267 -11.52 18.54 5.58
N GLY A 268 -11.44 19.87 5.72
CA GLY A 268 -12.15 20.64 6.75
C GLY A 268 -11.58 20.46 8.17
N LEU A 269 -10.33 19.99 8.27
CA LEU A 269 -9.67 19.78 9.56
C LEU A 269 -8.85 21.02 9.94
N SER A 270 -8.96 21.44 11.19
CA SER A 270 -8.23 22.57 11.77
C SER A 270 -7.33 22.19 12.95
N ASN A 271 -7.45 20.96 13.46
CA ASN A 271 -6.70 20.46 14.62
C ASN A 271 -5.37 19.77 14.26
N VAL A 272 -4.97 19.80 12.99
CA VAL A 272 -3.77 19.10 12.49
C VAL A 272 -2.57 20.05 12.47
N HIS A 273 -1.46 19.60 13.03
CA HIS A 273 -0.19 20.31 13.08
C HIS A 273 0.89 19.50 12.34
N PRO A 274 1.05 19.69 11.01
CA PRO A 274 2.16 19.10 10.27
C PRO A 274 3.49 19.68 10.75
N ALA A 275 4.45 18.80 11.05
CA ALA A 275 5.76 19.21 11.52
C ALA A 275 6.85 18.30 10.97
N ALA A 276 7.69 18.85 10.07
CA ALA A 276 8.92 18.18 9.66
C ALA A 276 9.88 18.09 10.86
N ILE A 277 10.47 16.92 11.09
CA ILE A 277 11.46 16.66 12.14
C ILE A 277 12.77 16.20 11.50
N ALA A 278 13.92 16.50 12.11
CA ALA A 278 15.20 16.06 11.55
C ALA A 278 15.39 14.54 11.64
N HIS A 279 14.97 13.96 12.77
CA HIS A 279 15.08 12.54 13.10
C HIS A 279 14.15 12.21 14.28
N GLU A 280 14.03 10.94 14.67
CA GLU A 280 13.12 10.50 15.72
C GLU A 280 13.44 11.10 17.11
N ARG A 281 14.67 11.60 17.34
CA ARG A 281 15.10 12.25 18.59
C ARG A 281 15.06 13.78 18.58
N ASP A 282 14.32 14.39 17.65
CA ASP A 282 14.22 15.85 17.49
C ASP A 282 13.69 16.54 18.77
N ASP A 283 14.12 17.77 19.04
CA ASP A 283 13.71 18.51 20.25
C ASP A 283 12.20 18.77 20.31
N ARG A 284 11.52 18.86 19.16
CA ARG A 284 10.05 18.94 19.09
C ARG A 284 9.39 17.70 19.69
N ILE A 285 9.99 16.52 19.47
CA ILE A 285 9.53 15.26 20.05
C ILE A 285 9.81 15.25 21.56
N LYS A 286 11.01 15.65 21.99
CA LYS A 286 11.37 15.70 23.42
C LYS A 286 10.41 16.57 24.22
N ARG A 287 10.00 17.73 23.68
CA ARG A 287 9.05 18.66 24.34
C ARG A 287 7.65 18.07 24.55
N LEU A 288 7.32 16.98 23.85
CA LEU A 288 6.02 16.30 23.92
C LEU A 288 6.08 15.00 24.74
N ALA A 289 7.21 14.67 25.35
CA ALA A 289 7.36 13.48 26.19
C ALA A 289 6.30 13.44 27.30
N GLY A 290 5.62 12.30 27.44
CA GLY A 290 4.59 12.07 28.46
C GLY A 290 3.31 12.90 28.32
N LYS A 291 3.01 13.48 27.15
CA LYS A 291 1.84 14.38 26.97
C LYS A 291 0.73 13.81 26.11
N LEU A 292 1.01 12.80 25.28
CA LEU A 292 0.06 12.31 24.28
C LEU A 292 -0.82 11.18 24.83
N ASP A 293 -2.09 11.20 24.45
CA ASP A 293 -3.06 10.14 24.70
C ASP A 293 -2.88 8.96 23.75
N ARG A 294 -2.52 9.25 22.50
CA ARG A 294 -2.45 8.28 21.40
C ARG A 294 -1.28 8.56 20.48
N VAL A 295 -0.58 7.51 20.07
CA VAL A 295 0.50 7.60 19.09
C VAL A 295 0.38 6.47 18.08
N LEU A 296 0.29 6.82 16.80
CA LEU A 296 0.41 5.89 15.68
C LEU A 296 1.82 5.98 15.09
N VAL A 297 2.43 4.82 14.90
CA VAL A 297 3.70 4.64 14.21
C VAL A 297 3.44 3.78 12.98
N ASP A 298 3.08 4.42 11.86
CA ASP A 298 3.05 3.79 10.53
C ASP A 298 4.47 3.76 9.97
N ALA A 299 5.25 2.78 10.40
CA ALA A 299 6.70 2.82 10.27
C ALA A 299 7.16 2.70 8.81
N PRO A 300 8.25 3.40 8.43
CA PRO A 300 8.91 3.12 7.15
C PRO A 300 9.33 1.64 7.11
N CYS A 301 8.94 0.95 6.04
CA CYS A 301 9.15 -0.49 5.87
C CYS A 301 9.45 -0.85 4.41
N SER A 302 9.69 -2.13 4.15
CA SER A 302 9.96 -2.66 2.81
C SER A 302 8.82 -2.42 1.81
N GLY A 303 7.58 -2.29 2.30
CA GLY A 303 6.38 -2.08 1.49
C GLY A 303 5.87 -3.33 0.75
N LEU A 304 6.40 -4.52 1.08
CA LEU A 304 6.11 -5.79 0.41
C LEU A 304 4.64 -6.25 0.53
N GLY A 305 3.85 -5.68 1.42
CA GLY A 305 2.41 -5.88 1.47
C GLY A 305 1.66 -5.22 0.30
N THR A 306 2.27 -4.25 -0.37
CA THR A 306 1.63 -3.45 -1.43
C THR A 306 1.94 -3.94 -2.85
N LEU A 307 2.46 -5.15 -3.02
CA LEU A 307 2.96 -5.66 -4.32
C LEU A 307 1.92 -5.71 -5.45
N ARG A 308 0.62 -5.78 -5.12
CA ARG A 308 -0.46 -5.66 -6.13
C ARG A 308 -0.52 -4.28 -6.77
N ARG A 309 -0.14 -3.24 -6.02
CA ARG A 309 -0.06 -1.83 -6.44
C ARG A 309 1.31 -1.46 -6.98
N ASN A 310 2.36 -1.90 -6.28
CA ASN A 310 3.77 -1.57 -6.56
C ASN A 310 4.59 -2.85 -6.77
N PRO A 311 4.39 -3.59 -7.89
CA PRO A 311 5.04 -4.86 -8.14
C PRO A 311 6.55 -4.75 -8.39
N ASP A 312 7.09 -3.54 -8.56
CA ASP A 312 8.53 -3.28 -8.64
C ASP A 312 9.23 -3.42 -7.29
N LEU A 313 8.52 -3.26 -6.17
CA LEU A 313 9.12 -3.32 -4.83
C LEU A 313 9.84 -4.65 -4.56
N LYS A 314 9.29 -5.78 -5.01
CA LYS A 314 9.94 -7.10 -4.86
C LYS A 314 11.29 -7.21 -5.60
N TRP A 315 11.54 -6.36 -6.59
CA TRP A 315 12.80 -6.33 -7.34
C TRP A 315 13.76 -5.24 -6.85
N ARG A 316 13.24 -4.20 -6.21
CA ARG A 316 14.00 -3.09 -5.61
C ARG A 316 14.49 -3.37 -4.20
N GLN A 317 13.83 -4.29 -3.48
CA GLN A 317 14.18 -4.67 -2.12
C GLN A 317 15.13 -5.87 -2.09
N ASN A 318 15.89 -5.96 -1.01
CA ASN A 318 16.72 -7.12 -0.69
C ASN A 318 16.77 -7.30 0.84
N MET A 319 17.36 -8.42 1.30
CA MET A 319 17.39 -8.74 2.72
C MET A 319 18.19 -7.73 3.56
N GLN A 320 19.25 -7.14 3.01
CA GLN A 320 20.04 -6.11 3.69
C GLN A 320 19.20 -4.85 3.94
N ALA A 321 18.45 -4.40 2.95
CA ALA A 321 17.54 -3.26 3.09
C ALA A 321 16.46 -3.51 4.16
N VAL A 322 15.93 -4.75 4.23
CA VAL A 322 14.99 -5.14 5.28
C VAL A 322 15.64 -5.03 6.66
N GLN A 323 16.86 -5.54 6.84
CA GLN A 323 17.60 -5.44 8.11
C GLN A 323 17.89 -3.99 8.53
N GLU A 324 18.23 -3.12 7.58
CA GLU A 324 18.38 -1.69 7.87
C GLU A 324 17.05 -1.03 8.29
N MET A 325 15.93 -1.48 7.72
CA MET A 325 14.60 -0.99 8.12
C MET A 325 14.24 -1.43 9.53
N THR A 326 14.53 -2.66 9.95
CA THR A 326 14.18 -3.13 11.30
C THR A 326 14.86 -2.32 12.39
N VAL A 327 16.13 -1.95 12.19
CA VAL A 327 16.87 -1.05 13.12
C VAL A 327 16.18 0.32 13.22
N LYS A 328 15.80 0.91 12.08
CA LYS A 328 15.10 2.20 12.04
C LYS A 328 13.72 2.12 12.69
N GLN A 329 12.96 1.06 12.40
CA GLN A 329 11.64 0.80 12.97
C GLN A 329 11.70 0.72 14.50
N ALA A 330 12.65 -0.05 15.04
CA ALA A 330 12.86 -0.15 16.49
C ALA A 330 13.18 1.22 17.13
N ALA A 331 14.09 2.00 16.53
CA ALA A 331 14.45 3.33 17.03
C ALA A 331 13.27 4.31 17.01
N ILE A 332 12.49 4.30 15.92
CA ILE A 332 11.29 5.13 15.76
C ILE A 332 10.23 4.73 16.80
N LEU A 333 9.94 3.44 16.93
CA LEU A 333 8.95 2.92 17.87
C LEU A 333 9.31 3.31 19.32
N GLN A 334 10.57 3.14 19.70
CA GLN A 334 11.05 3.54 21.02
C GLN A 334 10.93 5.06 21.25
N SER A 335 11.23 5.87 20.23
CA SER A 335 11.09 7.31 20.38
C SER A 335 9.63 7.74 20.54
N ALA A 336 8.75 7.18 19.72
CA ALA A 336 7.32 7.45 19.72
C ALA A 336 6.66 7.04 21.04
N ALA A 337 7.07 5.92 21.63
CA ALA A 337 6.57 5.44 22.92
C ALA A 337 6.76 6.45 24.06
N ARG A 338 7.86 7.23 24.05
CA ARG A 338 8.13 8.25 25.08
C ARG A 338 7.13 9.40 25.09
N LEU A 339 6.42 9.63 24.00
CA LEU A 339 5.40 10.68 23.91
C LEU A 339 4.17 10.39 24.77
N LEU A 340 3.90 9.12 25.06
CA LEU A 340 2.68 8.69 25.74
C LEU A 340 2.72 8.98 27.23
N LYS A 341 1.60 9.52 27.73
CA LYS A 341 1.27 9.54 29.17
C LYS A 341 0.80 8.16 29.65
N SER A 342 0.71 7.96 30.96
CA SER A 342 0.08 6.77 31.55
C SER A 342 -1.36 6.60 31.06
N GLY A 343 -1.76 5.37 30.76
CA GLY A 343 -3.03 5.04 30.11
C GLY A 343 -3.09 5.32 28.59
N GLY A 344 -2.05 5.94 28.02
CA GLY A 344 -1.96 6.24 26.59
C GLY A 344 -1.81 4.99 25.73
N ARG A 345 -2.24 5.06 24.46
CA ARG A 345 -2.18 3.92 23.51
C ARG A 345 -1.15 4.15 22.42
N LEU A 346 -0.35 3.13 22.16
CA LEU A 346 0.60 3.04 21.06
C LEU A 346 0.08 2.04 20.02
N VAL A 347 0.11 2.41 18.74
CA VAL A 347 -0.11 1.49 17.63
C VAL A 347 1.12 1.52 16.74
N TYR A 348 1.80 0.38 16.60
CA TYR A 348 2.82 0.17 15.58
C TYR A 348 2.19 -0.51 14.38
N ALA A 349 2.51 -0.07 13.18
CA ALA A 349 2.00 -0.65 11.95
C ALA A 349 3.01 -0.60 10.81
N THR A 350 2.89 -1.54 9.88
CA THR A 350 3.66 -1.56 8.63
C THR A 350 2.78 -2.04 7.48
N CYS A 351 3.19 -1.75 6.25
CA CYS A 351 2.73 -2.44 5.04
C CYS A 351 3.74 -3.49 4.57
N SER A 352 4.39 -4.19 5.51
CA SER A 352 5.25 -5.34 5.25
C SER A 352 4.53 -6.65 5.55
N VAL A 353 4.96 -7.71 4.87
CA VAL A 353 4.53 -9.10 5.11
C VAL A 353 5.64 -9.94 5.74
N LEU A 354 6.75 -9.32 6.17
CA LEU A 354 7.89 -10.03 6.74
C LEU A 354 7.84 -10.00 8.28
N PRO A 355 7.98 -11.15 8.96
CA PRO A 355 8.04 -11.20 10.43
C PRO A 355 9.09 -10.28 11.06
N GLN A 356 10.22 -10.09 10.37
CA GLN A 356 11.36 -9.30 10.83
C GLN A 356 10.98 -7.82 11.07
N GLU A 357 10.06 -7.28 10.25
CA GLU A 357 9.58 -5.90 10.37
C GLU A 357 8.32 -5.80 11.24
N ASN A 358 7.75 -6.94 11.66
CA ASN A 358 6.41 -7.04 12.20
C ASN A 358 6.45 -7.66 13.61
N GLU A 359 6.17 -8.96 13.72
CA GLU A 359 6.12 -9.69 14.99
C GLU A 359 7.43 -9.52 15.77
N ALA A 360 8.59 -9.65 15.13
CA ALA A 360 9.88 -9.53 15.79
C ALA A 360 10.12 -8.14 16.41
N ILE A 361 9.68 -7.07 15.74
CA ILE A 361 9.75 -5.70 16.29
C ILE A 361 8.82 -5.56 17.49
N ALA A 362 7.58 -6.06 17.38
CA ALA A 362 6.58 -5.95 18.42
C ALA A 362 6.98 -6.75 19.68
N GLU A 363 7.52 -7.95 19.50
CA GLU A 363 8.01 -8.81 20.59
C GLU A 363 9.22 -8.18 21.29
N ALA A 364 10.21 -7.72 20.52
CA ALA A 364 11.38 -7.04 21.08
C ALA A 364 10.99 -5.76 21.85
N PHE A 365 10.05 -4.97 21.33
CA PHE A 365 9.53 -3.80 22.04
C PHE A 365 8.83 -4.19 23.34
N SER A 366 8.00 -5.24 23.34
CA SER A 366 7.28 -5.70 24.53
C SER A 366 8.24 -6.22 25.61
N ALA A 367 9.28 -6.94 25.20
CA ALA A 367 10.31 -7.44 26.12
C ALA A 367 11.14 -6.30 26.75
N ALA A 368 11.45 -5.26 25.97
CA ALA A 368 12.27 -4.14 26.42
C ALA A 368 11.52 -3.11 27.27
N ASN A 369 10.19 -3.02 27.17
CA ASN A 369 9.40 -1.96 27.81
C ASN A 369 8.25 -2.53 28.66
N SER A 370 8.57 -2.94 29.89
CA SER A 370 7.63 -3.55 30.82
C SER A 370 6.46 -2.64 31.24
N GLU A 371 6.57 -1.34 31.03
CA GLU A 371 5.51 -0.35 31.24
C GLU A 371 4.46 -0.31 30.12
N PHE A 372 4.67 -1.03 29.01
CA PHE A 372 3.71 -1.16 27.92
C PHE A 372 3.05 -2.54 27.94
N MET A 373 1.75 -2.56 28.22
CA MET A 373 0.95 -3.77 28.18
C MET A 373 0.44 -4.00 26.75
N PRO A 374 0.81 -5.12 26.07
CA PRO A 374 0.25 -5.44 24.77
C PRO A 374 -1.26 -5.67 24.88
N LEU A 375 -2.02 -5.24 23.87
CA LEU A 375 -3.45 -5.48 23.75
C LEU A 375 -3.73 -6.45 22.60
N GLU A 376 -4.76 -7.27 22.76
CA GLU A 376 -5.25 -8.15 21.71
C GLU A 376 -5.94 -7.34 20.61
N ALA A 377 -5.35 -7.30 19.41
CA ALA A 377 -5.90 -6.55 18.28
C ALA A 377 -7.32 -7.02 17.90
N GLY A 378 -7.58 -8.33 17.98
CA GLY A 378 -8.91 -8.89 17.70
C GLY A 378 -9.99 -8.37 18.65
N GLU A 379 -9.69 -8.25 19.95
CA GLU A 379 -10.62 -7.69 20.93
C GLU A 379 -10.90 -6.21 20.67
N VAL A 380 -9.85 -5.43 20.37
CA VAL A 380 -9.99 -3.99 20.02
C VAL A 380 -10.87 -3.82 18.79
N LEU A 381 -10.65 -4.62 17.74
CA LEU A 381 -11.46 -4.60 16.51
C LEU A 381 -12.91 -5.01 16.77
N ALA A 382 -13.15 -6.03 17.60
CA ALA A 382 -14.48 -6.47 17.96
C ALA A 382 -15.25 -5.39 18.76
N GLN A 383 -14.59 -4.71 19.70
CA GLN A 383 -15.16 -3.56 20.42
C GLN A 383 -15.54 -2.41 19.47
N LEU A 384 -14.76 -2.24 18.40
CA LEU A 384 -15.01 -1.27 17.32
C LEU A 384 -16.05 -1.75 16.30
N LYS A 385 -16.67 -2.91 16.53
CA LYS A 385 -17.71 -3.53 15.69
C LYS A 385 -17.22 -3.83 14.27
N VAL A 386 -15.93 -4.14 14.12
CA VAL A 386 -15.40 -4.66 12.85
C VAL A 386 -15.88 -6.10 12.68
N ALA A 387 -16.55 -6.38 11.57
CA ALA A 387 -17.03 -7.72 11.25
C ALA A 387 -15.85 -8.69 11.13
N ASP A 388 -16.05 -9.91 11.64
CA ASP A 388 -15.07 -11.01 11.59
C ASP A 388 -13.67 -10.62 12.12
N ALA A 389 -13.62 -9.76 13.15
CA ALA A 389 -12.39 -9.20 13.72
C ALA A 389 -11.28 -10.24 13.97
N ALA A 390 -11.62 -11.41 14.51
CA ALA A 390 -10.67 -12.48 14.77
C ALA A 390 -9.98 -13.00 13.49
N SER A 391 -10.70 -13.04 12.36
CA SER A 391 -10.15 -13.49 11.07
C SER A 391 -9.09 -12.55 10.50
N LEU A 392 -9.07 -11.29 10.94
CA LEU A 392 -8.11 -10.26 10.53
C LEU A 392 -6.80 -10.33 11.32
N CYS A 393 -6.71 -11.23 12.29
CA CYS A 393 -5.64 -11.26 13.27
C CYS A 393 -4.81 -12.55 13.23
N SER A 394 -3.63 -12.50 13.84
CA SER A 394 -2.76 -13.66 14.05
C SER A 394 -1.84 -13.46 15.26
N GLY A 395 -1.24 -14.54 15.74
CA GLY A 395 -0.20 -14.52 16.78
C GLY A 395 -0.74 -14.40 18.21
N GLY A 396 0.13 -14.69 19.18
CA GLY A 396 -0.26 -14.90 20.58
C GLY A 396 -1.04 -16.20 20.80
N ASP A 397 -1.29 -16.54 22.06
CA ASP A 397 -1.97 -17.79 22.44
C ASP A 397 -3.44 -17.83 21.96
N SER A 398 -4.06 -16.66 21.86
CA SER A 398 -5.42 -16.43 21.35
C SER A 398 -5.52 -16.50 19.81
N GLY A 399 -4.38 -16.41 19.11
CA GLY A 399 -4.32 -16.16 17.67
C GLY A 399 -4.77 -14.75 17.25
N GLN A 400 -4.98 -13.82 18.18
CA GLN A 400 -5.60 -12.52 17.92
C GLN A 400 -4.75 -11.31 18.34
N LYS A 401 -3.48 -11.55 18.70
CA LYS A 401 -2.61 -10.52 19.28
C LYS A 401 -2.29 -9.39 18.32
N TYR A 402 -2.10 -9.71 17.04
CA TYR A 402 -1.73 -8.75 16.02
C TYR A 402 -2.77 -8.69 14.91
N LEU A 403 -3.01 -7.49 14.36
CA LEU A 403 -3.69 -7.39 13.06
C LEU A 403 -2.71 -7.91 12.00
N ARG A 404 -3.16 -8.84 11.14
CA ARG A 404 -2.37 -9.38 10.03
C ARG A 404 -3.22 -9.54 8.78
N LEU A 405 -3.07 -8.59 7.86
CA LEU A 405 -3.82 -8.57 6.63
C LEU A 405 -3.04 -9.19 5.47
N TRP A 406 -3.77 -9.81 4.55
CA TRP A 406 -3.23 -10.59 3.45
C TRP A 406 -4.07 -10.34 2.19
N PRO A 407 -3.44 -10.04 1.04
CA PRO A 407 -4.17 -9.79 -0.21
C PRO A 407 -5.17 -10.87 -0.62
N HIS A 408 -4.78 -12.14 -0.49
CA HIS A 408 -5.61 -13.27 -0.90
C HIS A 408 -6.76 -13.58 0.05
N LYS A 409 -6.64 -13.24 1.34
CA LYS A 409 -7.67 -13.51 2.35
C LYS A 409 -8.65 -12.34 2.49
N HIS A 410 -8.11 -11.14 2.57
CA HIS A 410 -8.86 -9.96 3.02
C HIS A 410 -9.13 -8.96 1.89
N GLN A 411 -8.58 -9.21 0.69
CA GLN A 411 -8.70 -8.32 -0.46
C GLN A 411 -8.13 -6.89 -0.24
N THR A 412 -7.41 -6.65 0.86
CA THR A 412 -6.63 -5.44 1.16
C THR A 412 -5.18 -5.60 0.71
N ASP A 413 -4.35 -4.57 0.82
CA ASP A 413 -2.91 -4.82 0.83
C ASP A 413 -2.49 -5.61 2.09
N GLY A 414 -1.26 -6.14 2.09
CA GLY A 414 -0.67 -6.76 3.27
C GLY A 414 -0.31 -5.72 4.32
N PHE A 415 -0.80 -5.90 5.54
CA PHE A 415 -0.54 -4.99 6.67
C PHE A 415 -0.33 -5.76 7.95
N PHE A 416 0.38 -5.12 8.88
CA PHE A 416 0.55 -5.58 10.24
C PHE A 416 0.25 -4.46 11.23
N ALA A 417 -0.32 -4.79 12.39
CA ALA A 417 -0.36 -3.88 13.52
C ALA A 417 -0.22 -4.58 14.87
N ALA A 418 0.48 -3.91 15.79
CA ALA A 418 0.58 -4.28 17.20
C ALA A 418 0.18 -3.08 18.07
N ILE A 419 -0.49 -3.35 19.19
CA ILE A 419 -1.11 -2.33 20.03
C ILE A 419 -0.63 -2.51 21.47
N TRP A 420 -0.32 -1.40 22.12
CA TRP A 420 0.00 -1.37 23.55
C TRP A 420 -0.74 -0.26 24.26
N GLN A 421 -1.00 -0.46 25.55
CA GLN A 421 -1.36 0.59 26.48
C GLN A 421 -0.23 0.81 27.48
N LYS A 422 0.18 2.06 27.67
CA LYS A 422 1.14 2.43 28.71
C LYS A 422 0.45 2.34 30.08
N LYS A 423 1.09 1.67 31.02
CA LYS A 423 0.60 1.49 32.40
C LYS A 423 0.46 2.81 33.15
#